data_AF-A0A2T4VU69-F1
#
_entry.id   AF-A0A2T4VU69-F1
#
_cell.length_a   1.000
_cell.length_b   1.000
_cell.length_c   1.000
_cell.angle_alpha   90.00
_cell.angle_beta   90.00
_cell.angle_gamma   90.00
#
_symmetry.space_group_name_H-M   'P 1'
#
loop_
_entity.id
_entity.type
_entity.pdbx_description
1 polymer ?
#
loop_
_entity_poly.entity_id
_entity_poly.type
_entity_poly.pdbx_seq_one_letter_code
_entity_poly.pdbx_strand_id
1 'polypeptide(L)'
;MESMVLPGLERLIEVCQRLNLGLETSPPAHEPLMAGSLLEGAPLDPILASVYARLGYAAFAKKVRGWGITRSDEQVHRLEEDNKWWREHYWERLGEPVIVFGGYVYTYATVPRLADGWGRQPVVEVNTYEFDELYVRPVASNVDRLFDSYSRYLEVLVADSRYLESGEKGLMFPWDATEILARDERLVELMRAGRFDSLMKNVDDETRRWAAKVMGTQV
;
A
#
# COMPACT_ATOMS: atom_id res chain seq x y z
N MET A 1 -20.29 -14.18 -7.43
CA MET A 1 -19.45 -13.85 -6.25
C MET A 1 -19.99 -12.54 -5.69
N GLU A 2 -20.44 -12.51 -4.44
CA GLU A 2 -20.91 -11.26 -3.83
C GLU A 2 -19.77 -10.24 -3.82
N SER A 3 -20.06 -9.01 -4.24
CA SER A 3 -19.08 -7.93 -4.31
C SER A 3 -18.70 -7.50 -2.89
N MET A 4 -17.45 -7.75 -2.47
CA MET A 4 -16.93 -7.34 -1.17
C MET A 4 -16.99 -5.82 -1.03
N VAL A 5 -17.58 -5.27 0.02
CA VAL A 5 -17.62 -3.81 0.22
C VAL A 5 -16.20 -3.28 0.47
N LEU A 6 -15.79 -2.25 -0.27
CA LEU A 6 -14.44 -1.65 -0.21
C LEU A 6 -14.56 -0.14 0.10
N PRO A 7 -14.94 0.22 1.34
CA PRO A 7 -15.24 1.61 1.69
C PRO A 7 -14.00 2.51 1.63
N GLY A 8 -12.80 1.97 1.89
CA GLY A 8 -11.56 2.72 1.74
C GLY A 8 -11.28 3.07 0.28
N LEU A 9 -11.44 2.10 -0.64
CA LEU A 9 -11.31 2.34 -2.08
C LEU A 9 -12.34 3.37 -2.56
N GLU A 10 -13.61 3.20 -2.17
CA GLU A 10 -14.72 4.10 -2.53
C GLU A 10 -14.43 5.53 -2.05
N ARG A 11 -13.99 5.69 -0.80
CA ARG A 11 -13.57 6.97 -0.24
C ARG A 11 -12.40 7.58 -1.02
N LEU A 12 -11.39 6.80 -1.38
CA LEU A 12 -10.24 7.31 -2.13
C LEU A 12 -10.65 7.85 -3.51
N ILE A 13 -11.52 7.13 -4.21
CA ILE A 13 -12.10 7.57 -5.50
C ILE A 13 -12.88 8.88 -5.30
N GLU A 14 -13.77 8.92 -4.30
CA GLU A 14 -14.57 10.10 -3.98
C GLU A 14 -13.68 11.31 -3.68
N VAL A 15 -12.66 11.16 -2.84
CA VAL A 15 -11.71 12.22 -2.47
C VAL A 15 -10.97 12.74 -3.71
N CYS A 16 -10.48 11.85 -4.58
CA CYS A 16 -9.80 12.25 -5.81
C CYS A 16 -10.70 13.07 -6.74
N GLN A 17 -11.98 12.70 -6.84
CA GLN A 17 -12.96 13.39 -7.66
C GLN A 17 -13.38 14.73 -7.03
N ARG A 18 -13.78 14.71 -5.76
CA ARG A 18 -14.26 15.88 -5.00
C ARG A 18 -13.20 16.97 -4.90
N LEU A 19 -11.93 16.59 -4.71
CA LEU A 19 -10.81 17.52 -4.64
C LEU A 19 -10.14 17.77 -6.00
N ASN A 20 -10.67 17.20 -7.10
CA ASN A 20 -10.16 17.35 -8.47
C ASN A 20 -8.65 17.02 -8.62
N LEU A 21 -8.18 16.00 -7.89
CA LEU A 21 -6.76 15.60 -7.83
C LEU A 21 -6.33 14.75 -9.02
N GLY A 22 -7.25 14.41 -9.91
CA GLY A 22 -7.02 13.53 -11.06
C GLY A 22 -7.15 12.06 -10.69
N LEU A 23 -7.90 11.34 -11.51
CA LEU A 23 -8.14 9.90 -11.40
C LEU A 23 -8.12 9.30 -12.81
N GLU A 24 -7.36 8.25 -12.99
CA GLU A 24 -7.36 7.42 -14.19
C GLU A 24 -7.65 5.99 -13.79
N THR A 25 -8.50 5.30 -14.52
CA THR A 25 -8.84 3.89 -14.26
C THR A 25 -8.92 3.12 -15.56
N SER A 26 -8.78 1.80 -15.47
CA SER A 26 -9.06 0.88 -16.58
C SER A 26 -10.02 -0.21 -16.10
N PRO A 27 -10.86 -0.75 -17.00
CA PRO A 27 -11.74 -1.86 -16.65
C PRO A 27 -10.92 -3.08 -16.19
N PRO A 28 -11.52 -3.98 -15.39
CA PRO A 28 -10.89 -5.23 -15.01
C PRO A 28 -10.68 -6.14 -16.23
N ALA A 29 -9.79 -7.13 -16.10
CA ALA A 29 -9.63 -8.21 -17.08
C ALA A 29 -10.94 -9.03 -17.22
N HIS A 30 -11.10 -9.77 -18.33
CA HIS A 30 -12.28 -10.62 -18.50
C HIS A 30 -12.35 -11.71 -17.43
N GLU A 31 -11.19 -12.25 -17.06
CA GLU A 31 -10.99 -13.17 -15.96
C GLU A 31 -10.09 -12.51 -14.91
N PRO A 32 -10.66 -11.77 -13.94
CA PRO A 32 -9.88 -11.14 -12.88
C PRO A 32 -9.19 -12.18 -12.00
N LEU A 33 -8.11 -11.74 -11.35
CA LEU A 33 -7.42 -12.56 -10.36
C LEU A 33 -8.34 -12.95 -9.21
N MET A 34 -8.18 -14.19 -8.75
CA MET A 34 -9.03 -14.78 -7.73
C MET A 34 -8.36 -14.75 -6.36
N ALA A 35 -9.14 -14.54 -5.32
CA ALA A 35 -8.64 -14.62 -3.95
C ALA A 35 -7.96 -15.98 -3.70
N GLY A 36 -6.74 -15.95 -3.15
CA GLY A 36 -5.95 -17.15 -2.88
C GLY A 36 -5.33 -17.83 -4.11
N SER A 37 -5.55 -17.34 -5.34
CA SER A 37 -4.77 -17.80 -6.48
C SER A 37 -3.29 -17.47 -6.26
N LEU A 38 -2.40 -18.31 -6.79
CA LEU A 38 -0.98 -18.12 -6.60
C LEU A 38 -0.44 -17.13 -7.63
N LEU A 39 0.18 -16.05 -7.15
CA LEU A 39 0.99 -15.13 -7.93
C LEU A 39 2.44 -15.36 -7.51
N GLU A 40 3.27 -15.85 -8.44
CA GLU A 40 4.66 -16.23 -8.17
C GLU A 40 4.84 -17.21 -6.98
N GLY A 41 3.83 -18.06 -6.75
CA GLY A 41 3.84 -19.05 -5.67
C GLY A 41 3.33 -18.54 -4.31
N ALA A 42 2.94 -17.27 -4.20
CA ALA A 42 2.33 -16.70 -3.00
C ALA A 42 0.83 -16.43 -3.20
N PRO A 43 -0.02 -16.63 -2.17
CA PRO A 43 -1.46 -16.46 -2.32
C PRO A 43 -1.83 -14.98 -2.45
N LEU A 44 -2.68 -14.67 -3.43
CA LEU A 44 -3.20 -13.32 -3.63
C LEU A 44 -4.19 -12.94 -2.53
N ASP A 45 -4.04 -11.73 -2.01
CA ASP A 45 -4.93 -11.15 -1.01
C ASP A 45 -6.38 -11.04 -1.51
N PRO A 46 -7.40 -11.42 -0.71
CA PRO A 46 -8.79 -11.38 -1.11
C PRO A 46 -9.33 -9.96 -1.35
N ILE A 47 -8.83 -8.94 -0.64
CA ILE A 47 -9.21 -7.55 -0.88
C ILE A 47 -8.60 -7.08 -2.20
N LEU A 48 -7.32 -7.37 -2.44
CA LEU A 48 -6.64 -7.04 -3.67
C LEU A 48 -7.29 -7.73 -4.89
N ALA A 49 -7.67 -9.00 -4.78
CA ALA A 49 -8.45 -9.69 -5.79
C ALA A 49 -9.79 -8.96 -6.06
N SER A 50 -10.49 -8.52 -5.01
CA SER A 50 -11.72 -7.73 -5.17
C SER A 50 -11.48 -6.34 -5.78
N VAL A 51 -10.30 -5.73 -5.59
CA VAL A 51 -9.90 -4.50 -6.28
C VAL A 51 -9.72 -4.78 -7.77
N TYR A 52 -8.96 -5.81 -8.14
CA TYR A 52 -8.72 -6.18 -9.53
C TYR A 52 -9.96 -6.67 -10.26
N ALA A 53 -10.95 -7.21 -9.55
CA ALA A 53 -12.27 -7.51 -10.11
C ALA A 53 -13.10 -6.25 -10.45
N ARG A 54 -12.73 -5.08 -9.94
CA ARG A 54 -13.39 -3.78 -10.20
C ARG A 54 -12.58 -2.88 -11.11
N LEU A 55 -11.26 -2.91 -10.96
CA LEU A 55 -10.30 -1.99 -11.58
C LEU A 55 -9.08 -2.78 -12.03
N GLY A 56 -8.88 -2.92 -13.35
CA GLY A 56 -7.65 -3.53 -13.88
C GLY A 56 -6.43 -2.63 -13.71
N TYR A 57 -6.67 -1.33 -13.52
CA TYR A 57 -5.66 -0.33 -13.20
C TYR A 57 -6.33 0.89 -12.58
N ALA A 58 -5.60 1.58 -11.71
CA ALA A 58 -5.97 2.91 -11.24
C ALA A 58 -4.74 3.74 -10.87
N ALA A 59 -4.73 5.00 -11.28
CA ALA A 59 -3.83 6.03 -10.77
C ALA A 59 -4.64 7.14 -10.11
N PHE A 60 -4.38 7.33 -8.83
CA PHE A 60 -5.04 8.27 -7.93
C PHE A 60 -4.19 9.52 -7.73
N ALA A 61 -4.84 10.66 -7.52
CA ALA A 61 -4.21 11.94 -7.20
C ALA A 61 -3.07 12.35 -8.17
N LYS A 62 -3.27 12.13 -9.48
CA LYS A 62 -2.27 12.36 -10.54
C LYS A 62 -1.73 13.80 -10.62
N LYS A 63 -2.46 14.79 -10.12
CA LYS A 63 -2.08 16.21 -10.18
C LYS A 63 -1.16 16.65 -9.04
N VAL A 64 -0.88 15.77 -8.07
CA VAL A 64 -0.06 16.11 -6.89
C VAL A 64 1.16 15.19 -6.84
N ARG A 65 1.15 14.12 -6.05
CA ARG A 65 2.25 13.15 -5.93
C ARG A 65 1.98 11.82 -6.61
N GLY A 66 0.71 11.50 -6.91
CA GLY A 66 0.30 10.28 -7.60
C GLY A 66 0.57 9.00 -6.80
N TRP A 67 -0.42 8.11 -6.73
CA TRP A 67 -0.22 6.73 -6.30
C TRP A 67 -1.15 5.84 -7.12
N GLY A 68 -0.75 4.63 -7.45
CA GLY A 68 -1.59 3.76 -8.27
C GLY A 68 -1.42 2.29 -7.96
N ILE A 69 -2.41 1.50 -8.37
CA ILE A 69 -2.31 0.05 -8.42
C ILE A 69 -1.67 -0.36 -9.75
N THR A 70 -0.77 -1.33 -9.71
CA THR A 70 -0.11 -1.89 -10.90
C THR A 70 -1.16 -2.48 -11.82
N ARG A 71 -1.00 -2.23 -13.12
CA ARG A 71 -1.92 -2.70 -14.15
C ARG A 71 -1.91 -4.23 -14.23
N SER A 72 -3.10 -4.82 -14.22
CA SER A 72 -3.34 -6.24 -14.48
C SER A 72 -4.48 -6.31 -15.51
N ASP A 73 -4.11 -6.48 -16.77
CA ASP A 73 -5.05 -6.75 -17.86
C ASP A 73 -4.41 -7.64 -18.93
N GLU A 74 -5.23 -8.12 -19.87
CA GLU A 74 -4.83 -9.05 -20.92
C GLU A 74 -3.84 -8.47 -21.93
N GLN A 75 -3.66 -7.15 -21.95
CA GLN A 75 -2.74 -6.49 -22.87
C GLN A 75 -1.36 -6.31 -22.26
N VAL A 76 -1.30 -6.22 -20.92
CA VAL A 76 -0.12 -5.82 -20.16
C VAL A 76 -0.10 -6.60 -18.84
N HIS A 77 0.65 -7.71 -18.80
CA HIS A 77 0.89 -8.56 -17.62
C HIS A 77 1.86 -7.92 -16.60
N ARG A 78 1.75 -6.61 -16.38
CA ARG A 78 2.71 -5.85 -15.55
C ARG A 78 2.73 -6.35 -14.11
N LEU A 79 1.58 -6.69 -13.55
CA LEU A 79 1.52 -7.21 -12.18
C LEU A 79 2.30 -8.51 -12.05
N GLU A 80 2.13 -9.45 -12.98
CA GLU A 80 2.86 -10.72 -13.01
C GLU A 80 4.36 -10.50 -13.24
N GLU A 81 4.72 -9.65 -14.20
CA GLU A 81 6.11 -9.30 -14.51
C GLU A 81 6.83 -8.66 -13.31
N ASP A 82 6.17 -7.68 -12.67
CA ASP A 82 6.70 -6.99 -11.48
C ASP A 82 6.91 -8.00 -10.34
N ASN A 83 5.93 -8.86 -10.06
CA ASN A 83 6.04 -9.83 -8.97
C ASN A 83 7.09 -10.90 -9.26
N LYS A 84 7.25 -11.33 -10.52
CA LYS A 84 8.31 -12.26 -10.91
C LYS A 84 9.68 -11.64 -10.65
N TRP A 85 9.87 -10.40 -11.11
CA TRP A 85 11.11 -9.68 -10.89
C TRP A 85 11.39 -9.49 -9.39
N TRP A 86 10.38 -9.15 -8.59
CA TRP A 86 10.49 -9.02 -7.13
C TRP A 86 10.88 -10.32 -6.44
N ARG A 87 10.29 -11.46 -6.86
CA ARG A 87 10.67 -12.77 -6.37
C ARG A 87 12.14 -13.07 -6.63
N GLU A 88 12.61 -12.78 -7.82
CA GLU A 88 13.99 -13.06 -8.26
C GLU A 88 15.03 -12.14 -7.58
N HIS A 89 14.67 -10.90 -7.21
CA HIS A 89 15.64 -9.89 -6.76
C HIS A 89 15.56 -9.52 -5.27
N TYR A 90 14.39 -9.65 -4.63
CA TYR A 90 14.17 -9.09 -3.30
C TYR A 90 13.61 -10.05 -2.26
N TRP A 91 12.90 -11.12 -2.62
CA TRP A 91 12.32 -12.04 -1.62
C TRP A 91 13.37 -12.66 -0.69
N GLU A 92 14.53 -13.06 -1.23
CA GLU A 92 15.63 -13.61 -0.41
C GLU A 92 16.13 -12.58 0.63
N ARG A 93 16.31 -11.33 0.21
CA ARG A 93 16.78 -10.23 1.08
C ARG A 93 15.74 -9.88 2.15
N LEU A 94 14.47 -9.82 1.77
CA LEU A 94 13.35 -9.62 2.69
C LEU A 94 13.22 -10.79 3.69
N GLY A 95 13.49 -12.01 3.22
CA GLY A 95 13.28 -13.24 3.99
C GLY A 95 11.82 -13.68 4.07
N GLU A 96 10.94 -13.04 3.30
CA GLU A 96 9.51 -13.28 3.26
C GLU A 96 8.98 -13.03 1.84
N PRO A 97 8.04 -13.85 1.34
CA PRO A 97 7.35 -13.54 0.10
C PRO A 97 6.43 -12.33 0.30
N VAL A 98 6.39 -11.46 -0.70
CA VAL A 98 5.49 -10.30 -0.76
C VAL A 98 4.86 -10.21 -2.15
N ILE A 99 3.62 -9.71 -2.22
CA ILE A 99 2.96 -9.42 -3.49
C ILE A 99 2.90 -7.92 -3.70
N VAL A 100 3.70 -7.43 -4.65
CA VAL A 100 3.69 -6.02 -5.05
C VAL A 100 2.48 -5.73 -5.89
N PHE A 101 1.79 -4.63 -5.60
CA PHE A 101 0.55 -4.29 -6.29
C PHE A 101 0.37 -2.81 -6.59
N GLY A 102 1.28 -1.95 -6.15
CA GLY A 102 1.12 -0.52 -6.37
C GLY A 102 2.31 0.29 -5.92
N GLY A 103 2.29 1.56 -6.28
CA GLY A 103 3.39 2.48 -6.03
C GLY A 103 3.59 3.49 -7.15
N TYR A 104 4.58 4.37 -6.94
CA TYR A 104 5.10 5.25 -7.99
C TYR A 104 6.59 5.46 -7.80
N VAL A 105 6.98 6.07 -6.68
CA VAL A 105 8.38 6.18 -6.23
C VAL A 105 8.73 5.07 -5.23
N TYR A 106 7.79 4.75 -4.34
CA TYR A 106 7.93 3.66 -3.36
C TYR A 106 6.98 2.52 -3.73
N THR A 107 7.39 1.29 -3.38
CA THR A 107 6.64 0.07 -3.71
C THR A 107 5.75 -0.33 -2.55
N TYR A 108 4.52 -0.74 -2.84
CA TYR A 108 3.55 -1.23 -1.87
C TYR A 108 3.25 -2.70 -2.13
N ALA A 109 3.31 -3.51 -1.07
CA ALA A 109 3.17 -4.94 -1.18
C ALA A 109 2.32 -5.52 -0.03
N THR A 110 1.54 -6.55 -0.33
CA THR A 110 0.90 -7.36 0.71
C THR A 110 1.87 -8.40 1.24
N VAL A 111 1.67 -8.81 2.50
CA VAL A 111 2.51 -9.82 3.17
C VAL A 111 1.71 -11.09 3.49
N PRO A 112 1.72 -12.09 2.59
CA PRO A 112 0.98 -13.35 2.74
C PRO A 112 1.16 -14.06 4.07
N ARG A 113 2.38 -14.11 4.61
CA ARG A 113 2.67 -14.83 5.86
C ARG A 113 2.04 -14.20 7.10
N LEU A 114 1.58 -12.96 6.98
CA LEU A 114 0.92 -12.21 8.05
C LEU A 114 -0.60 -12.12 7.85
N ALA A 115 -1.17 -12.91 6.94
CA ALA A 115 -2.60 -12.97 6.72
C ALA A 115 -3.39 -13.27 8.00
N ASP A 116 -4.58 -12.65 8.13
CA ASP A 116 -5.53 -12.98 9.19
C ASP A 116 -6.31 -14.27 8.89
N GLY A 117 -7.25 -14.63 9.78
CA GLY A 117 -8.08 -15.83 9.62
C GLY A 117 -9.00 -15.82 8.39
N TRP A 118 -9.16 -14.67 7.73
CA TRP A 118 -9.91 -14.49 6.49
C TRP A 118 -9.00 -14.38 5.26
N GLY A 119 -7.69 -14.55 5.45
CA GLY A 119 -6.69 -14.43 4.39
C GLY A 119 -6.31 -12.99 4.04
N ARG A 120 -6.79 -11.98 4.78
CA ARG A 120 -6.47 -10.56 4.52
C ARG A 120 -5.06 -10.26 5.00
N GLN A 121 -4.27 -9.69 4.12
CA GLN A 121 -2.84 -9.50 4.29
C GLN A 121 -2.55 -8.04 4.60
N PRO A 122 -1.69 -7.73 5.58
CA PRO A 122 -1.26 -6.36 5.83
C PRO A 122 -0.42 -5.85 4.67
N VAL A 123 -0.36 -4.52 4.55
CA VAL A 123 0.41 -3.82 3.53
C VAL A 123 1.65 -3.19 4.14
N VAL A 124 2.76 -3.36 3.44
CA VAL A 124 4.01 -2.65 3.69
C VAL A 124 4.36 -1.76 2.51
N GLU A 125 5.00 -0.64 2.82
CA GLU A 125 5.80 0.10 1.85
C GLU A 125 7.25 -0.43 1.93
N VAL A 126 7.87 -0.65 0.78
CA VAL A 126 9.26 -1.07 0.64
C VAL A 126 10.02 -0.01 -0.15
N ASN A 127 11.04 0.60 0.48
CA ASN A 127 11.94 1.52 -0.18
C ASN A 127 13.06 0.74 -0.88
N THR A 128 13.09 0.81 -2.21
CA THR A 128 14.10 0.19 -3.08
C THR A 128 15.02 1.21 -3.74
N TYR A 129 14.87 2.51 -3.45
CA TYR A 129 15.49 3.60 -4.23
C TYR A 129 16.80 4.11 -3.64
N GLU A 130 16.91 4.26 -2.32
CA GLU A 130 17.96 5.13 -1.74
C GLU A 130 19.19 4.42 -1.15
N PHE A 131 19.21 3.11 -0.94
CA PHE A 131 20.30 2.47 -0.20
C PHE A 131 20.57 1.01 -0.59
N ASP A 132 21.76 0.51 -0.22
CA ASP A 132 22.14 -0.90 -0.30
C ASP A 132 21.26 -1.84 0.56
N GLU A 133 20.39 -1.28 1.41
CA GLU A 133 19.45 -2.00 2.28
C GLU A 133 17.98 -1.71 1.92
N LEU A 134 17.12 -2.71 2.16
CA LEU A 134 15.68 -2.61 1.95
C LEU A 134 15.02 -2.12 3.23
N TYR A 135 14.44 -0.92 3.21
CA TYR A 135 13.66 -0.41 4.34
C TYR A 135 12.19 -0.73 4.15
N VAL A 136 11.62 -1.43 5.13
CA VAL A 136 10.21 -1.85 5.12
C VAL A 136 9.43 -1.11 6.20
N ARG A 137 8.25 -0.62 5.83
CA ARG A 137 7.35 0.12 6.72
C ARG A 137 5.93 -0.44 6.66
N PRO A 138 5.37 -0.92 7.78
CA PRO A 138 3.97 -1.35 7.84
C PRO A 138 3.03 -0.15 7.72
N VAL A 139 2.18 -0.11 6.68
CA VAL A 139 1.35 1.07 6.37
C VAL A 139 -0.16 0.81 6.44
N ALA A 140 -0.60 -0.44 6.50
CA ALA A 140 -2.01 -0.76 6.72
C ALA A 140 -2.18 -2.21 7.20
N SER A 141 -3.24 -2.46 7.97
CA SER A 141 -3.63 -3.82 8.36
C SER A 141 -4.20 -4.65 7.21
N ASN A 142 -4.66 -3.99 6.14
CA ASN A 142 -5.07 -4.59 4.88
C ASN A 142 -5.15 -3.54 3.75
N VAL A 143 -5.37 -3.99 2.52
CA VAL A 143 -5.39 -3.14 1.32
C VAL A 143 -6.46 -2.04 1.37
N ASP A 144 -7.67 -2.32 1.88
CA ASP A 144 -8.73 -1.31 1.94
C ASP A 144 -8.42 -0.22 2.97
N ARG A 145 -7.77 -0.60 4.09
CA ARG A 145 -7.28 0.36 5.10
C ARG A 145 -6.15 1.25 4.58
N LEU A 146 -5.34 0.77 3.64
CA LEU A 146 -4.37 1.62 2.93
C LEU A 146 -5.11 2.71 2.15
N PHE A 147 -6.16 2.36 1.39
CA PHE A 147 -6.92 3.34 0.62
C PHE A 147 -7.60 4.39 1.52
N ASP A 148 -8.21 3.97 2.64
CA ASP A 148 -8.81 4.91 3.61
C ASP A 148 -7.73 5.86 4.17
N SER A 149 -6.59 5.33 4.62
CA SER A 149 -5.49 6.13 5.17
C SER A 149 -4.92 7.11 4.14
N TYR A 150 -4.72 6.64 2.90
CA TYR A 150 -4.21 7.48 1.82
C TYR A 150 -5.21 8.59 1.46
N SER A 151 -6.51 8.29 1.44
CA SER A 151 -7.55 9.30 1.19
C SER A 151 -7.54 10.43 2.23
N ARG A 152 -7.37 10.09 3.51
CA ARG A 152 -7.26 11.08 4.60
C ARG A 152 -5.99 11.90 4.49
N TYR A 153 -4.89 11.25 4.11
CA TYR A 153 -3.63 11.95 3.86
C TYR A 153 -3.79 12.97 2.73
N LEU A 154 -4.49 12.63 1.63
CA LEU A 154 -4.75 13.58 0.54
C LEU A 154 -5.57 14.79 1.02
N GLU A 155 -6.57 14.58 1.87
CA GLU A 155 -7.36 15.67 2.46
C GLU A 155 -6.50 16.62 3.31
N VAL A 156 -5.60 16.07 4.13
CA VAL A 156 -4.65 16.87 4.92
C VAL A 156 -3.64 17.59 4.02
N LEU A 157 -3.09 16.89 3.03
CA LEU A 157 -2.11 17.43 2.10
C LEU A 157 -2.63 18.68 1.38
N VAL A 158 -3.86 18.64 0.87
CA VAL A 158 -4.44 19.79 0.13
C VAL A 158 -4.84 20.95 1.04
N ALA A 159 -5.06 20.68 2.34
CA ALA A 159 -5.40 21.70 3.32
C ALA A 159 -4.15 22.36 3.94
N ASP A 160 -2.97 21.76 3.77
CA ASP A 160 -1.71 22.29 4.32
C ASP A 160 -1.27 23.55 3.57
N SER A 161 -1.08 24.66 4.30
CA SER A 161 -0.70 25.95 3.72
C SER A 161 0.65 25.90 3.00
N ARG A 162 1.58 25.05 3.43
CA ARG A 162 2.90 24.89 2.77
C ARG A 162 2.74 24.26 1.39
N TYR A 163 1.79 23.32 1.24
CA TYR A 163 1.46 22.74 -0.05
C TYR A 163 0.81 23.79 -0.98
N LEU A 164 -0.06 24.64 -0.44
CA LEU A 164 -0.74 25.71 -1.19
C LEU A 164 0.21 26.83 -1.64
N GLU A 165 1.25 27.15 -0.86
CA GLU A 165 2.15 28.28 -1.13
C GLU A 165 3.27 27.98 -2.12
N SER A 166 3.86 26.77 -2.08
CA SER A 166 5.04 26.44 -2.90
C SER A 166 4.86 25.22 -3.80
N GLY A 167 3.74 24.49 -3.69
CA GLY A 167 3.58 23.15 -4.29
C GLY A 167 4.60 22.14 -3.74
N GLU A 168 5.38 22.52 -2.73
CA GLU A 168 6.49 21.75 -2.22
C GLU A 168 5.98 20.82 -1.13
N LYS A 169 6.06 19.53 -1.44
CA LYS A 169 6.48 18.36 -0.65
C LYS A 169 6.33 18.27 0.89
N GLY A 170 5.73 19.21 1.62
CA GLY A 170 5.85 19.31 3.08
C GLY A 170 5.22 18.16 3.88
N LEU A 171 4.33 17.38 3.27
CA LEU A 171 3.83 16.13 3.83
C LEU A 171 4.13 15.00 2.85
N MET A 172 4.66 13.90 3.38
CA MET A 172 4.97 12.67 2.66
C MET A 172 4.28 11.50 3.34
N PHE A 173 3.45 10.80 2.59
CA PHE A 173 2.98 9.49 3.02
C PHE A 173 4.09 8.45 2.85
N PRO A 174 4.34 7.57 3.82
CA PRO A 174 3.70 7.44 5.14
C PRO A 174 4.40 8.23 6.26
N TRP A 175 5.53 8.89 5.99
CA TRP A 175 6.37 9.58 6.98
C TRP A 175 5.63 10.57 7.88
N ASP A 176 4.85 11.47 7.29
CA ASP A 176 4.12 12.52 8.01
C ASP A 176 2.68 12.11 8.35
N ALA A 177 2.27 10.89 7.97
CA ALA A 177 0.92 10.39 8.17
C ALA A 177 0.77 9.54 9.45
N THR A 178 1.70 9.61 10.39
CA THR A 178 1.72 8.73 11.58
C THR A 178 0.41 8.74 12.38
N GLU A 179 -0.20 9.91 12.58
CA GLU A 179 -1.50 10.04 13.27
C GLU A 179 -2.68 9.43 12.49
N ILE A 180 -2.59 9.42 11.16
CA ILE A 180 -3.59 8.78 10.30
C ILE A 180 -3.44 7.27 10.37
N LEU A 181 -2.20 6.78 10.26
CA LEU A 181 -1.87 5.35 10.35
C LEU A 181 -2.21 4.76 11.72
N ALA A 182 -2.01 5.53 12.80
CA ALA A 182 -2.34 5.13 14.16
C ALA A 182 -3.86 4.89 14.38
N ARG A 183 -4.73 5.35 13.47
CA ARG A 183 -6.18 5.06 13.51
C ARG A 183 -6.51 3.66 13.01
N ASP A 184 -5.60 3.00 12.31
CA ASP A 184 -5.71 1.58 12.01
C ASP A 184 -5.28 0.78 13.25
N GLU A 185 -6.21 0.60 14.18
CA GLU A 185 -5.97 -0.11 15.45
C GLU A 185 -5.36 -1.50 15.21
N ARG A 186 -5.79 -2.19 14.16
CA ARG A 186 -5.28 -3.52 13.83
C ARG A 186 -3.84 -3.47 13.36
N LEU A 187 -3.45 -2.46 12.57
CA LEU A 187 -2.06 -2.26 12.19
C LEU A 187 -1.20 -2.05 13.44
N VAL A 188 -1.65 -1.17 14.34
CA VAL A 188 -0.95 -0.87 15.61
C VAL A 188 -0.79 -2.12 16.47
N GLU A 189 -1.82 -2.95 16.59
CA GLU A 189 -1.74 -4.24 17.30
C GLU A 189 -0.69 -5.18 16.70
N LEU A 190 -0.67 -5.32 15.37
CA LEU A 190 0.28 -6.18 14.67
C LEU A 190 1.72 -5.69 14.85
N MET A 191 1.94 -4.37 14.79
CA MET A 191 3.25 -3.75 15.02
C MET A 191 3.71 -3.96 16.47
N ARG A 192 2.84 -3.69 17.46
CA ARG A 192 3.16 -3.90 18.89
C ARG A 192 3.42 -5.37 19.23
N ALA A 193 2.77 -6.30 18.53
CA ALA A 193 3.00 -7.73 18.67
C ALA A 193 4.27 -8.23 17.94
N GLY A 194 5.09 -7.33 17.39
CA GLY A 194 6.35 -7.68 16.70
C GLY A 194 6.15 -8.46 15.41
N ARG A 195 4.94 -8.42 14.81
CA ARG A 195 4.62 -9.25 13.63
C ARG A 195 5.41 -8.85 12.38
N PHE A 196 5.95 -7.64 12.35
CA PHE A 196 6.77 -7.13 11.24
C PHE A 196 8.27 -7.15 11.53
N ASP A 197 8.73 -7.64 12.68
CA ASP A 197 10.13 -7.53 13.12
C ASP A 197 11.11 -8.17 12.12
N SER A 198 10.74 -9.29 11.50
CA SER A 198 11.59 -9.95 10.48
C SER A 198 11.77 -9.09 9.23
N LEU A 199 10.71 -8.39 8.81
CA LEU A 199 10.73 -7.48 7.66
C LEU A 199 11.45 -6.17 8.00
N MET A 200 11.36 -5.73 9.25
CA MET A 200 11.98 -4.49 9.74
C MET A 200 13.39 -4.70 10.30
N LYS A 201 14.02 -5.86 10.10
CA LYS A 201 15.34 -6.21 10.65
C LYS A 201 16.46 -5.22 10.30
N ASN A 202 16.35 -4.53 9.17
CA ASN A 202 17.36 -3.63 8.62
C ASN A 202 16.91 -2.15 8.67
N VAL A 203 16.02 -1.76 9.59
CA VAL A 203 15.55 -0.37 9.63
C VAL A 203 16.54 0.58 10.31
N ASP A 204 16.59 1.83 9.84
CA ASP A 204 17.34 2.90 10.47
C ASP A 204 16.63 3.48 11.71
N ASP A 205 17.33 4.39 12.42
CA ASP A 205 16.78 5.04 13.62
C ASP A 205 15.59 5.95 13.31
N GLU A 206 15.50 6.51 12.10
CA GLU A 206 14.37 7.34 11.70
C GLU A 206 13.10 6.51 11.53
N THR A 207 13.20 5.38 10.85
CA THR A 207 12.11 4.42 10.66
C THR A 207 11.70 3.80 11.99
N ARG A 208 12.64 3.49 12.89
CA ARG A 208 12.31 3.05 14.26
C ARG A 208 11.48 4.09 15.02
N ARG A 209 11.90 5.35 15.00
CA ARG A 209 11.19 6.45 15.66
C ARG A 209 9.82 6.68 15.03
N TRP A 210 9.72 6.60 13.71
CA TRP A 210 8.45 6.66 12.99
C TRP A 210 7.51 5.52 13.43
N ALA A 211 7.99 4.28 13.51
CA ALA A 211 7.19 3.13 13.93
C ALA A 211 6.71 3.30 15.37
N ALA A 212 7.57 3.80 16.27
CA ALA A 212 7.21 4.10 17.65
C ALA A 212 6.09 5.16 17.74
N LYS A 213 6.13 6.21 16.91
CA LYS A 213 5.05 7.20 16.81
C LYS A 213 3.73 6.57 16.35
N VAL A 214 3.74 5.74 15.32
CA VAL A 214 2.54 5.02 14.85
C VAL A 214 1.97 4.14 15.96
N MET A 215 2.84 3.45 16.70
CA MET A 215 2.44 2.61 17.83
C MET A 215 2.04 3.39 19.09
N GLY A 216 2.19 4.72 19.13
CA GLY A 216 1.96 5.52 20.32
C GLY A 216 2.87 5.16 21.51
N THR A 217 4.02 4.52 21.24
CA THR A 217 5.05 4.23 22.24
C THR A 217 6.03 5.41 22.27
N GLN A 218 6.26 5.99 23.45
CA GLN A 218 7.28 7.04 23.59
C GLN A 218 8.65 6.51 23.14
N VAL A 219 9.38 7.33 22.38
CA VAL A 219 10.81 7.16 22.09
C VAL A 219 11.60 7.79 23.23
#